data_AF-A0A523DHU7-F1
#
_entry.id   AF-A0A523DHU7-F1
#
_cell.length_a   1.000
_cell.length_b   1.000
_cell.length_c   1.000
_cell.angle_alpha   90.00
_cell.angle_beta   90.00
_cell.angle_gamma   90.00
#
_symmetry.space_group_name_H-M   'P 1'
#
loop_
_entity.id
_entity.type
_entity.pdbx_description
1 polymer ?
#
loop_
_entity_poly.entity_id
_entity_poly.type
_entity_poly.pdbx_seq_one_letter_code
_entity_poly.pdbx_strand_id
1 'polypeptide(L)'
;MRHSPLVAVLTVVAIVLLSSGPAAAQAPPAASDPPRTADGRPDLSGVWAFRTVTPLDRPSALADKAFFTEEEAAAFASQRVEASNVDLNRSTTATDRRVNGTIETIDLRSAYNNFWYDRGDSVVGTRRTSLVVDPPDGRIPDVTPQARERAAARAARSERLSEGPEDRSLAERCIMGFNSGPPIAPAAYNQNVQIFQTPNTVVLLNEMVHNARLVPLDGRPHGTIRQWAGDSRGRWPLHRDVVVGRRQPGTDAERIGADRALARGAVRNARLARRSQPSRDGLRRSLAQRYRSPPMRLADPPRNSRWPSDSVKFRPTALGVPSLAW
;
A
#
# COMPACT_ATOMS: atom_id res chain seq x y z
N MET A 1 -51.53 -14.35 52.85
CA MET A 1 -50.53 -15.33 52.42
C MET A 1 -49.15 -14.69 52.56
N ARG A 2 -48.39 -15.07 53.60
CA ARG A 2 -47.06 -14.51 53.87
C ARG A 2 -46.04 -15.30 53.07
N HIS A 3 -45.56 -14.75 51.96
CA HIS A 3 -44.46 -15.37 51.21
C HIS A 3 -43.19 -15.33 52.07
N SER A 4 -42.61 -16.51 52.32
CA SER A 4 -41.43 -16.67 53.17
C SER A 4 -40.20 -16.02 52.50
N PRO A 5 -39.42 -15.18 53.19
CA PRO A 5 -38.25 -14.50 52.62
C PRO A 5 -37.19 -15.48 52.08
N LEU A 6 -37.21 -16.72 52.58
CA LEU A 6 -36.35 -17.82 52.13
C LEU A 6 -36.59 -18.24 50.68
N VAL A 7 -37.85 -18.18 50.20
CA VAL A 7 -38.19 -18.55 48.82
C VAL A 7 -37.69 -17.49 47.83
N ALA A 8 -37.76 -16.21 48.22
CA ALA A 8 -37.24 -15.11 47.41
C ALA A 8 -35.70 -15.18 47.26
N VAL A 9 -35.00 -15.49 48.36
CA VAL A 9 -33.52 -15.62 48.34
C VAL A 9 -33.07 -16.80 47.49
N LEU A 10 -33.72 -17.97 47.60
CA LEU A 10 -33.39 -19.14 46.79
C LEU A 10 -33.64 -18.92 45.28
N THR A 11 -34.66 -18.13 44.94
CA THR A 11 -34.97 -17.80 43.54
C THR A 11 -33.93 -16.84 42.94
N VAL A 12 -33.44 -15.87 43.72
CA VAL A 12 -32.37 -14.94 43.27
C VAL A 12 -31.03 -15.68 43.09
N VAL A 13 -30.68 -16.59 44.00
CA VAL A 13 -29.45 -17.39 43.89
C VAL A 13 -29.49 -18.30 42.67
N ALA A 14 -30.64 -18.90 42.35
CA ALA A 14 -30.79 -19.70 41.12
C ALA A 14 -30.63 -18.84 39.85
N ILE A 15 -31.19 -17.63 39.79
CA ILE A 15 -31.06 -16.75 38.62
C ILE A 15 -29.62 -16.24 38.43
N VAL A 16 -28.89 -15.99 39.52
CA VAL A 16 -27.47 -15.60 39.47
C VAL A 16 -26.58 -16.76 39.02
N LEU A 17 -26.90 -18.00 39.41
CA LEU A 17 -26.14 -19.19 39.00
C LEU A 17 -26.44 -19.64 37.55
N LEU A 18 -27.66 -19.41 37.06
CA LEU A 18 -28.04 -19.66 35.66
C LEU A 18 -27.56 -18.58 34.67
N SER A 19 -27.11 -17.41 35.14
CA SER A 19 -26.52 -16.37 34.28
C SER A 19 -25.00 -16.47 34.12
N SER A 20 -24.36 -17.42 34.80
CA SER A 20 -22.89 -17.63 34.79
C SER A 20 -22.38 -18.74 33.86
N GLY A 21 -22.95 -18.88 32.65
CA GLY A 21 -22.37 -19.74 31.60
C GLY A 21 -22.68 -19.26 30.18
N PRO A 22 -21.81 -19.50 29.17
CA PRO A 22 -20.36 -19.48 29.17
C PRO A 22 -19.86 -18.15 28.57
N ALA A 23 -19.44 -17.20 29.40
CA ALA A 23 -18.69 -16.03 28.92
C ALA A 23 -17.36 -16.42 28.22
N ALA A 24 -16.91 -17.67 28.41
CA ALA A 24 -15.76 -18.24 27.72
C ALA A 24 -15.98 -18.52 26.21
N ALA A 25 -17.23 -18.52 25.72
CA ALA A 25 -17.52 -18.71 24.29
C ALA A 25 -17.41 -17.43 23.44
N GLN A 26 -17.20 -16.27 24.07
CA GLN A 26 -17.01 -14.98 23.40
C GLN A 26 -15.53 -14.57 23.29
N ALA A 27 -14.59 -15.45 23.68
CA ALA A 27 -13.20 -15.24 23.32
C ALA A 27 -13.09 -15.24 21.79
N PRO A 28 -12.49 -14.21 21.17
CA PRO A 28 -12.16 -14.25 19.76
C PRO A 28 -11.47 -15.57 19.45
N PRO A 29 -11.81 -16.27 18.36
CA PRO A 29 -11.11 -17.49 18.00
C PRO A 29 -9.61 -17.20 18.03
N ALA A 30 -8.86 -17.99 18.80
CA ALA A 30 -7.41 -17.92 18.82
C ALA A 30 -6.94 -17.91 17.36
N ALA A 31 -6.11 -16.93 17.00
CA ALA A 31 -5.62 -16.79 15.64
C ALA A 31 -5.06 -18.14 15.19
N SER A 32 -5.70 -18.76 14.20
CA SER A 32 -5.25 -20.05 13.69
C SER A 32 -3.82 -19.90 13.18
N ASP A 33 -2.97 -20.86 13.51
CA ASP A 33 -1.61 -20.90 13.00
C ASP A 33 -1.64 -20.72 11.48
N PRO A 34 -0.75 -19.87 10.91
CA PRO A 34 -0.74 -19.65 9.47
C PRO A 34 -0.53 -21.00 8.77
N PRO A 35 -1.14 -21.21 7.57
CA PRO A 35 -0.89 -22.40 6.77
C PRO A 35 0.61 -22.64 6.64
N ARG A 36 1.02 -23.90 6.60
CA ARG A 36 2.43 -24.27 6.49
C ARG A 36 2.71 -24.92 5.16
N THR A 37 3.89 -24.67 4.62
CA THR A 37 4.45 -25.37 3.47
C THR A 37 4.86 -26.80 3.86
N ALA A 38 5.16 -27.64 2.87
CA ALA A 38 5.60 -29.02 3.09
C ALA A 38 6.88 -29.14 3.94
N ASP A 39 7.74 -28.11 3.92
CA ASP A 39 8.94 -27.99 4.76
C ASP A 39 8.66 -27.35 6.13
N GLY A 40 7.40 -27.23 6.55
CA GLY A 40 6.97 -26.81 7.89
C GLY A 40 7.06 -25.31 8.16
N ARG A 41 7.45 -24.50 7.18
CA ARG A 41 7.52 -23.04 7.30
C ARG A 41 6.15 -22.41 7.05
N PRO A 42 5.88 -21.19 7.54
CA PRO A 42 4.68 -20.45 7.17
C PRO A 42 4.59 -20.29 5.66
N ASP A 43 3.44 -20.62 5.11
CA ASP A 43 3.09 -20.40 3.71
C ASP A 43 2.62 -18.96 3.53
N LEU A 44 3.46 -18.18 2.88
CA LEU A 44 3.21 -16.80 2.52
C LEU A 44 2.61 -16.68 1.11
N SER A 45 2.42 -17.80 0.40
CA SER A 45 1.97 -17.79 -0.98
C SER A 45 0.58 -17.20 -1.13
N GLY A 46 0.35 -16.50 -2.24
CA GLY A 46 -0.94 -15.92 -2.59
C GLY A 46 -0.88 -14.43 -2.86
N VAL A 47 -2.05 -13.81 -2.96
CA VAL A 47 -2.18 -12.38 -3.27
C VAL A 47 -2.44 -11.60 -1.97
N TRP A 48 -1.58 -10.62 -1.73
CA TRP A 48 -1.62 -9.76 -0.56
C TRP A 48 -1.86 -8.32 -0.97
N ALA A 49 -2.59 -7.56 -0.15
CA ALA A 49 -2.77 -6.13 -0.34
C ALA A 49 -2.02 -5.34 0.75
N PHE A 50 -1.36 -4.26 0.34
CA PHE A 50 -0.64 -3.35 1.25
C PHE A 50 -1.31 -1.97 1.40
N ARG A 51 -2.52 -1.79 0.85
CA ARG A 51 -3.34 -0.58 1.06
C ARG A 51 -3.67 -0.37 2.54
N THR A 52 -3.58 0.86 3.01
CA THR A 52 -3.96 1.28 4.36
C THR A 52 -4.01 2.81 4.45
N VAL A 53 -4.84 3.32 5.34
CA VAL A 53 -4.86 4.74 5.71
C VAL A 53 -3.84 5.10 6.79
N THR A 54 -3.11 4.11 7.34
CA THR A 54 -1.99 4.36 8.26
C THR A 54 -0.93 5.19 7.54
N PRO A 55 -0.56 6.37 8.08
CA PRO A 55 0.42 7.24 7.43
C PRO A 55 1.82 6.62 7.51
N LEU A 56 2.68 7.01 6.56
CA LEU A 56 4.07 6.56 6.55
C LEU A 56 4.80 7.04 7.81
N ASP A 57 4.76 8.35 8.03
CA ASP A 57 5.28 9.05 9.21
C ASP A 57 4.20 9.28 10.26
N ARG A 58 4.57 9.24 11.54
CA ARG A 58 3.66 9.55 12.64
C ARG A 58 3.29 11.05 12.63
N PRO A 59 1.99 11.39 12.56
CA PRO A 59 1.54 12.77 12.71
C PRO A 59 2.04 13.38 14.02
N SER A 60 2.36 14.68 14.02
CA SER A 60 2.89 15.38 15.22
C SER A 60 1.94 15.31 16.40
N ALA A 61 0.64 15.44 16.13
CA ALA A 61 -0.42 15.30 17.13
C ALA A 61 -0.46 13.91 17.81
N LEU A 62 0.24 12.91 17.25
CA LEU A 62 0.30 11.54 17.76
C LEU A 62 1.70 11.15 18.20
N ALA A 63 2.67 12.07 18.33
CA ALA A 63 4.09 11.75 18.56
C ALA A 63 4.31 10.70 19.67
N ASP A 64 3.63 10.87 20.81
CA ASP A 64 3.74 10.01 22.00
C ASP A 64 2.78 8.81 21.99
N LYS A 65 2.05 8.60 20.89
CA LYS A 65 1.03 7.57 20.75
C LYS A 65 1.39 6.62 19.62
N ALA A 66 2.10 5.55 19.95
CA ALA A 66 2.51 4.55 18.97
C ALA A 66 1.34 3.70 18.43
N PHE A 67 0.27 3.55 19.21
CA PHE A 67 -0.87 2.69 18.91
C PHE A 67 -2.19 3.38 19.24
N PHE A 68 -3.18 3.16 18.39
CA PHE A 68 -4.58 3.52 18.63
C PHE A 68 -5.30 2.43 19.44
N THR A 69 -6.33 2.84 20.19
CA THR A 69 -7.41 1.91 20.56
C THR A 69 -8.19 1.47 19.32
N GLU A 70 -9.13 0.55 19.47
CA GLU A 70 -9.96 0.11 18.35
C GLU A 70 -10.89 1.22 17.84
N GLU A 71 -11.48 1.96 18.77
CA GLU A 71 -12.38 3.08 18.51
C GLU A 71 -11.64 4.22 17.81
N GLU A 72 -10.43 4.53 18.28
CA GLU A 72 -9.58 5.56 17.68
C GLU A 72 -9.10 5.17 16.28
N ALA A 73 -8.75 3.89 16.09
CA ALA A 73 -8.37 3.36 14.80
C ALA A 73 -9.52 3.47 13.79
N ALA A 74 -10.75 3.16 14.21
CA ALA A 74 -11.94 3.28 13.38
C ALA A 74 -12.27 4.75 13.08
N ALA A 75 -12.23 5.63 14.07
CA ALA A 75 -12.47 7.07 13.90
C ALA A 75 -11.43 7.70 12.96
N PHE A 76 -10.15 7.40 13.17
CA PHE A 76 -9.07 7.85 12.30
C PHE A 76 -9.27 7.34 10.87
N ALA A 77 -9.58 6.06 10.70
CA ALA A 77 -9.79 5.49 9.37
C ALA A 77 -10.95 6.16 8.62
N SER A 78 -12.10 6.35 9.26
CA SER A 78 -13.24 7.06 8.70
C SER A 78 -12.88 8.48 8.28
N GLN A 79 -12.22 9.24 9.16
CA GLN A 79 -11.77 10.60 8.87
C GLN A 79 -10.82 10.64 7.66
N ARG A 80 -9.88 9.69 7.56
CA ARG A 80 -8.93 9.63 6.44
C ARG A 80 -9.61 9.26 5.12
N VAL A 81 -10.56 8.32 5.14
CA VAL A 81 -11.33 7.94 3.94
C VAL A 81 -12.10 9.14 3.42
N GLU A 82 -12.84 9.84 4.29
CA GLU A 82 -13.62 11.03 3.94
C GLU A 82 -12.73 12.17 3.45
N ALA A 83 -11.65 12.52 4.19
CA ALA A 83 -10.72 13.56 3.79
C ALA A 83 -10.01 13.26 2.47
N SER A 84 -9.81 11.99 2.14
CA SER A 84 -9.19 11.57 0.89
C SER A 84 -10.18 11.53 -0.28
N ASN A 85 -11.50 11.53 -0.03
CA ASN A 85 -12.51 11.36 -1.06
C ASN A 85 -12.52 12.54 -2.05
N VAL A 86 -12.03 12.29 -3.25
CA VAL A 86 -11.86 13.32 -4.28
C VAL A 86 -13.18 13.80 -4.87
N ASP A 87 -14.25 12.99 -4.80
CA ASP A 87 -15.56 13.38 -5.30
C ASP A 87 -16.24 14.35 -4.34
N LEU A 88 -16.07 14.14 -3.03
CA LEU A 88 -16.59 15.04 -1.97
C LEU A 88 -15.79 16.34 -1.87
N ASN A 89 -14.46 16.25 -1.99
CA ASN A 89 -13.56 17.37 -1.71
C ASN A 89 -13.10 18.11 -2.96
N ARG A 90 -13.71 17.83 -4.13
CA ARG A 90 -13.29 18.40 -5.42
C ARG A 90 -13.28 19.93 -5.37
N SER A 91 -14.42 20.53 -5.04
CA SER A 91 -14.60 21.99 -5.04
C SER A 91 -13.82 22.73 -3.95
N THR A 92 -13.39 22.03 -2.90
CA THR A 92 -12.75 22.64 -1.72
C THR A 92 -11.23 22.46 -1.68
N THR A 93 -10.67 21.58 -2.52
CA THR A 93 -9.23 21.27 -2.51
C THR A 93 -8.48 22.07 -3.58
N ALA A 94 -8.14 23.32 -3.28
CA ALA A 94 -7.37 24.17 -4.18
C ALA A 94 -5.92 23.70 -4.35
N THR A 95 -5.37 23.85 -5.57
CA THR A 95 -3.95 23.69 -5.89
C THR A 95 -3.25 25.02 -5.94
N ASP A 96 -2.09 25.13 -5.31
CA ASP A 96 -1.09 26.14 -5.62
C ASP A 96 0.16 25.53 -6.29
N ARG A 97 0.13 24.22 -6.59
CA ARG A 97 1.26 23.53 -7.22
C ARG A 97 1.47 24.13 -8.61
N ARG A 98 2.66 24.68 -8.82
CA ARG A 98 3.11 25.16 -10.13
C ARG A 98 4.02 24.12 -10.76
N VAL A 99 3.80 23.84 -12.05
CA VAL A 99 4.68 23.00 -12.88
C VAL A 99 4.98 23.82 -14.13
N ASN A 100 6.26 24.15 -14.34
CA ASN A 100 6.71 24.95 -15.47
C ASN A 100 5.90 26.25 -15.65
N GLY A 101 5.75 27.03 -14.57
CA GLY A 101 4.99 28.30 -14.57
C GLY A 101 3.46 28.17 -14.67
N THR A 102 2.92 26.96 -14.85
CA THR A 102 1.47 26.71 -14.94
C THR A 102 0.93 26.19 -13.62
N ILE A 103 -0.22 26.71 -13.18
CA ILE A 103 -0.91 26.21 -11.98
C ILE A 103 -1.61 24.89 -12.33
N GLU A 104 -1.36 23.85 -11.54
CA GLU A 104 -2.06 22.57 -11.66
C GLU A 104 -3.57 22.80 -11.54
N THR A 105 -4.33 22.25 -12.49
CA THR A 105 -5.78 22.35 -12.48
C THR A 105 -6.40 21.25 -11.62
N ILE A 106 -7.64 21.48 -11.22
CA ILE A 106 -8.46 20.49 -10.51
C ILE A 106 -8.64 19.19 -11.30
N ASP A 107 -8.69 19.29 -12.63
CA ASP A 107 -8.83 18.15 -13.53
C ASP A 107 -7.58 17.28 -13.56
N LEU A 108 -6.39 17.86 -13.43
CA LEU A 108 -5.14 17.09 -13.33
C LEU A 108 -4.96 16.46 -11.94
N ARG A 109 -5.29 17.22 -10.89
CA ARG A 109 -5.17 16.74 -9.50
C ARG A 109 -6.16 15.62 -9.17
N SER A 110 -7.41 15.77 -9.64
CA SER A 110 -8.51 14.86 -9.38
C SER A 110 -8.97 14.23 -10.69
N ALA A 111 -8.01 13.73 -11.48
CA ALA A 111 -8.23 13.17 -12.81
C ALA A 111 -9.15 11.95 -12.82
N TYR A 112 -9.22 11.24 -11.69
CA TYR A 112 -10.13 10.13 -11.48
C TYR A 112 -11.17 10.48 -10.43
N ASN A 113 -12.37 9.89 -10.56
CA ASN A 113 -13.33 9.84 -9.46
C ASN A 113 -12.82 8.95 -8.33
N ASN A 114 -13.44 9.04 -7.14
CA ASN A 114 -12.94 8.35 -5.95
C ASN A 114 -12.96 6.82 -6.09
N PHE A 115 -13.86 6.28 -6.91
CA PHE A 115 -14.01 4.84 -7.15
C PHE A 115 -12.73 4.16 -7.64
N TRP A 116 -11.91 4.83 -8.44
CA TRP A 116 -10.66 4.27 -8.98
C TRP A 116 -9.48 4.28 -8.01
N TYR A 117 -9.62 4.94 -6.86
CA TYR A 117 -8.56 4.97 -5.85
C TYR A 117 -8.70 3.78 -4.87
N ASP A 118 -7.63 3.00 -4.71
CA ASP A 118 -7.53 1.88 -3.75
C ASP A 118 -6.53 2.23 -2.62
N ARG A 119 -6.80 3.34 -1.93
CA ARG A 119 -5.97 3.87 -0.82
C ARG A 119 -6.09 3.07 0.48
N GLY A 120 -7.12 2.21 0.57
CA GLY A 120 -7.48 1.48 1.79
C GLY A 120 -8.48 2.25 2.65
N ASP A 121 -9.09 1.53 3.58
CA ASP A 121 -10.20 1.99 4.44
C ASP A 121 -9.95 1.76 5.93
N SER A 122 -8.76 1.24 6.26
CA SER A 122 -8.43 0.74 7.59
C SER A 122 -6.96 0.99 7.90
N VAL A 123 -6.67 1.21 9.18
CA VAL A 123 -5.30 1.21 9.68
C VAL A 123 -4.73 -0.22 9.64
N VAL A 124 -3.40 -0.35 9.70
CA VAL A 124 -2.75 -1.66 9.80
C VAL A 124 -3.25 -2.44 11.03
N GLY A 125 -3.27 -3.77 10.96
CA GLY A 125 -3.87 -4.61 12.01
C GLY A 125 -3.25 -4.44 13.40
N THR A 126 -2.00 -3.98 13.48
CA THR A 126 -1.36 -3.61 14.75
C THR A 126 -1.89 -2.31 15.35
N ARG A 127 -2.77 -1.58 14.65
CA ARG A 127 -3.31 -0.25 15.01
C ARG A 127 -2.24 0.80 15.28
N ARG A 128 -1.10 0.69 14.59
CA ARG A 128 -0.02 1.68 14.73
C ARG A 128 -0.39 2.98 14.05
N THR A 129 0.07 4.06 14.65
CA THR A 129 -0.14 5.43 14.15
C THR A 129 0.83 5.82 13.02
N SER A 130 1.78 4.93 12.66
CA SER A 130 2.76 5.10 11.57
C SER A 130 3.17 3.75 10.98
N LEU A 131 3.57 3.74 9.70
CA LEU A 131 4.24 2.59 9.09
C LEU A 131 5.72 2.52 9.46
N VAL A 132 6.38 3.66 9.67
CA VAL A 132 7.72 3.68 10.25
C VAL A 132 7.66 3.21 11.70
N VAL A 133 8.51 2.25 12.03
CA VAL A 133 8.58 1.59 13.33
C VAL A 133 9.82 1.97 14.11
N ASP A 134 10.90 2.18 13.37
CA ASP A 134 12.22 2.51 13.85
C ASP A 134 12.69 3.68 12.96
N PRO A 135 12.99 4.86 13.53
CA PRO A 135 13.01 5.19 14.96
C PRO A 135 11.65 5.11 15.69
N PRO A 136 11.63 5.00 17.04
CA PRO A 136 10.39 4.78 17.83
C PRO A 136 9.35 5.89 17.73
N ASP A 137 9.78 7.12 17.41
CA ASP A 137 8.92 8.27 17.10
C ASP A 137 8.07 8.04 15.83
N GLY A 138 8.35 6.99 15.06
CA GLY A 138 7.61 6.60 13.89
C GLY A 138 7.79 7.56 12.73
N ARG A 139 8.94 8.25 12.64
CA ARG A 139 9.24 9.21 11.59
C ARG A 139 10.49 8.83 10.82
N ILE A 140 10.48 9.12 9.53
CA ILE A 140 11.66 9.05 8.68
C ILE A 140 12.66 10.09 9.19
N PRO A 141 13.91 9.70 9.53
CA PRO A 141 14.93 10.65 9.93
C PRO A 141 15.24 11.67 8.84
N ASP A 142 15.83 12.79 9.24
CA ASP A 142 16.25 13.81 8.29
C ASP A 142 17.14 13.25 7.18
N VAL A 143 16.85 13.68 5.96
CA VAL A 143 17.61 13.30 4.77
C VAL A 143 18.98 13.98 4.77
N THR A 144 19.98 13.28 4.26
CA THR A 144 21.34 13.81 4.14
C THR A 144 21.38 15.01 3.17
N PRO A 145 22.36 15.93 3.31
CA PRO A 145 22.53 17.05 2.38
C PRO A 145 22.61 16.59 0.92
N GLN A 146 23.35 15.50 0.64
CA GLN A 146 23.45 14.96 -0.72
C GLN A 146 22.11 14.40 -1.22
N ALA A 147 21.27 13.83 -0.35
CA ALA A 147 19.94 13.37 -0.75
C ALA A 147 19.00 14.55 -1.07
N ARG A 148 19.11 15.65 -0.33
CA ARG A 148 18.39 16.90 -0.59
C ARG A 148 18.77 17.51 -1.93
N GLU A 149 20.07 17.58 -2.22
CA GLU A 149 20.59 18.07 -3.50
C GLU A 149 20.07 17.23 -4.68
N ARG A 150 20.12 15.89 -4.56
CA ARG A 150 19.56 15.00 -5.59
C ARG A 150 18.05 15.18 -5.78
N ALA A 151 17.30 15.46 -4.72
CA ALA A 151 15.88 15.74 -4.82
C ALA A 151 15.61 17.07 -5.53
N ALA A 152 16.37 18.12 -5.21
CA ALA A 152 16.29 19.41 -5.88
C ALA A 152 16.64 19.30 -7.37
N ALA A 153 17.70 18.57 -7.71
CA ALA A 153 18.08 18.34 -9.11
C ALA A 153 17.00 17.57 -9.89
N ARG A 154 16.33 16.60 -9.26
CA ARG A 154 15.16 15.91 -9.87
C ARG A 154 13.99 16.87 -10.09
N ALA A 155 13.66 17.69 -9.09
CA ALA A 155 12.57 18.66 -9.20
C ALA A 155 12.83 19.65 -10.35
N ALA A 156 14.05 20.20 -10.43
CA ALA A 156 14.44 21.11 -11.51
C ALA A 156 14.31 20.45 -12.90
N ARG A 157 14.68 19.17 -13.05
CA ARG A 157 14.47 18.44 -14.32
C ARG A 157 12.99 18.28 -14.67
N SER A 158 12.13 18.06 -13.68
CA SER A 158 10.67 17.95 -13.88
C SER A 158 9.99 19.27 -14.24
N GLU A 159 10.66 20.41 -14.03
CA GLU A 159 10.14 21.74 -14.38
C GLU A 159 10.43 22.15 -15.83
N ARG A 160 11.33 21.45 -16.52
CA ARG A 160 11.62 21.68 -17.94
C ARG A 160 11.09 20.56 -18.83
N LEU A 161 11.05 20.82 -20.13
CA LEU A 161 10.88 19.75 -21.12
C LEU A 161 12.02 18.75 -20.98
N SER A 162 11.71 17.46 -21.12
CA SER A 162 12.72 16.42 -21.08
C SER A 162 13.59 16.45 -22.34
N GLU A 163 14.89 16.41 -22.12
CA GLU A 163 15.92 16.32 -23.17
C GLU A 163 16.15 14.86 -23.56
N GLY A 164 15.89 13.94 -22.63
CA GLY A 164 15.99 12.50 -22.87
C GLY A 164 15.14 11.67 -21.90
N PRO A 165 15.10 10.35 -22.09
CA PRO A 165 14.34 9.46 -21.23
C PRO A 165 14.85 9.47 -19.78
N GLU A 166 16.12 9.81 -19.54
CA GLU A 166 16.72 9.91 -18.21
C GLU A 166 16.15 11.05 -17.34
N ASP A 167 15.53 12.05 -17.95
CA ASP A 167 14.85 13.12 -17.21
C ASP A 167 13.52 12.66 -16.61
N ARG A 168 12.96 11.56 -17.13
CA ARG A 168 11.69 10.97 -16.67
C ARG A 168 11.93 10.06 -15.47
N SER A 169 10.95 10.02 -14.57
CA SER A 169 11.05 9.19 -13.36
C SER A 169 11.08 7.69 -13.71
N LEU A 170 11.53 6.86 -12.76
CA LEU A 170 11.50 5.40 -12.96
C LEU A 170 10.07 4.86 -13.15
N ALA A 171 9.08 5.55 -12.57
CA ALA A 171 7.67 5.20 -12.70
C ALA A 171 7.12 5.54 -14.09
N GLU A 172 7.44 6.73 -14.63
CA GLU A 172 7.06 7.12 -15.98
C GLU A 172 7.71 6.24 -17.06
N ARG A 173 8.91 5.73 -16.78
CA ARG A 173 9.65 4.81 -17.66
C ARG A 173 9.27 3.34 -17.47
N CYS A 174 8.34 3.02 -16.58
CA CYS A 174 7.95 1.65 -16.24
C CYS A 174 9.13 0.75 -15.82
N ILE A 175 10.18 1.33 -15.21
CA ILE A 175 11.33 0.57 -14.69
C ILE A 175 11.05 0.10 -13.26
N MET A 176 10.46 0.98 -12.45
CA MET A 176 10.01 0.69 -11.08
C MET A 176 8.68 1.37 -10.84
N GLY A 177 7.73 0.66 -10.24
CA GLY A 177 6.46 1.26 -9.84
C GLY A 177 6.60 2.24 -8.67
N PHE A 178 5.75 3.27 -8.66
CA PHE A 178 5.74 4.32 -7.63
C PHE A 178 5.48 3.79 -6.20
N ASN A 179 4.92 2.58 -6.08
CA ASN A 179 4.65 1.91 -4.81
C ASN A 179 5.36 0.55 -4.67
N SER A 180 6.19 0.16 -5.63
CA SER A 180 6.66 -1.24 -5.81
C SER A 180 8.13 -1.46 -5.43
N GLY A 181 8.91 -0.38 -5.30
CA GLY A 181 10.29 -0.49 -4.84
C GLY A 181 10.38 -0.87 -3.37
N PRO A 182 11.52 -1.40 -2.88
CA PRO A 182 11.75 -1.45 -1.45
C PRO A 182 12.04 -0.04 -0.89
N PRO A 183 11.32 0.38 0.16
CA PRO A 183 10.19 -0.32 0.76
C PRO A 183 8.89 -0.13 -0.02
N ILE A 184 8.09 -1.22 -0.12
CA ILE A 184 6.74 -1.17 -0.68
C ILE A 184 5.94 -0.25 0.23
N ALA A 185 5.26 0.74 -0.35
CA ALA A 185 4.58 1.78 0.42
C ALA A 185 3.23 2.12 -0.18
N PRO A 186 2.20 2.42 0.63
CA PRO A 186 0.88 2.73 0.10
C PRO A 186 0.85 3.98 -0.77
N ALA A 187 -0.04 3.95 -1.77
CA ALA A 187 -0.24 4.98 -2.78
C ALA A 187 -1.72 5.03 -3.24
N ALA A 188 -1.96 5.54 -4.44
CA ALA A 188 -3.31 5.79 -4.95
C ALA A 188 -4.08 4.50 -5.33
N TYR A 189 -3.42 3.51 -5.94
CA TYR A 189 -4.03 2.28 -6.47
C TYR A 189 -2.95 1.21 -6.74
N ASN A 190 -3.37 0.05 -7.27
CA ASN A 190 -2.54 -1.11 -7.62
C ASN A 190 -1.62 -1.57 -6.48
N GLN A 191 -2.26 -1.83 -5.33
CA GLN A 191 -1.58 -2.13 -4.07
C GLN A 191 -1.58 -3.62 -3.74
N ASN A 192 -1.52 -4.48 -4.76
CA ASN A 192 -1.38 -5.91 -4.57
C ASN A 192 0.06 -6.38 -4.82
N VAL A 193 0.43 -7.44 -4.10
CA VAL A 193 1.65 -8.21 -4.29
C VAL A 193 1.30 -9.69 -4.28
N GLN A 194 1.67 -10.40 -5.33
CA GLN A 194 1.59 -11.85 -5.36
C GLN A 194 2.91 -12.42 -4.84
N ILE A 195 2.80 -13.30 -3.86
CA ILE A 195 3.93 -13.99 -3.27
C ILE A 195 3.94 -15.42 -3.79
N PHE A 196 5.09 -15.83 -4.30
CA PHE A 196 5.38 -17.22 -4.62
C PHE A 196 6.47 -17.71 -3.67
N GLN A 197 6.26 -18.87 -3.06
CA GLN A 197 7.20 -19.42 -2.09
C GLN A 197 7.66 -20.81 -2.52
N THR A 198 8.97 -21.02 -2.42
CA THR A 198 9.63 -22.31 -2.56
C THR A 198 10.50 -22.55 -1.29
N PRO A 199 11.06 -23.75 -1.10
CA PRO A 199 11.93 -24.00 0.04
C PRO A 199 13.19 -23.12 0.11
N ASN A 200 13.61 -22.48 -0.99
CA ASN A 200 14.84 -21.68 -1.02
C ASN A 200 14.65 -20.24 -1.51
N THR A 201 13.46 -19.86 -1.97
CA THR A 201 13.21 -18.54 -2.58
C THR A 201 11.79 -18.07 -2.31
N VAL A 202 11.65 -16.79 -1.97
CA VAL A 202 10.38 -16.05 -2.03
C VAL A 202 10.45 -15.08 -3.20
N VAL A 203 9.41 -15.03 -4.02
CA VAL A 203 9.24 -14.05 -5.10
C VAL A 203 8.12 -13.10 -4.72
N LEU A 204 8.39 -11.80 -4.79
CA LEU A 204 7.39 -10.74 -4.64
C LEU A 204 7.10 -10.17 -6.03
N LEU A 205 5.91 -10.42 -6.55
CA LEU A 205 5.44 -9.84 -7.81
C LEU A 205 4.46 -8.71 -7.50
N ASN A 206 4.92 -7.46 -7.65
CA ASN A 206 4.07 -6.29 -7.45
C ASN A 206 3.14 -6.08 -8.64
N GLU A 207 1.88 -5.74 -8.38
CA GLU A 207 0.89 -5.41 -9.43
C GLU A 207 1.33 -4.19 -10.26
N MET A 208 1.74 -3.12 -9.58
CA MET A 208 2.25 -1.92 -10.26
C MET A 208 3.59 -2.22 -10.95
N VAL A 209 3.64 -2.00 -12.27
CA VAL A 209 4.81 -2.23 -13.14
C VAL A 209 5.27 -3.71 -13.19
N HIS A 210 4.51 -4.65 -12.61
CA HIS A 210 4.79 -6.10 -12.66
C HIS A 210 6.22 -6.49 -12.23
N ASN A 211 6.80 -5.76 -11.26
CA ASN A 211 8.17 -6.01 -10.80
C ASN A 211 8.24 -7.33 -10.01
N ALA A 212 9.00 -8.30 -10.51
CA ALA A 212 9.30 -9.55 -9.83
C ALA A 212 10.63 -9.45 -9.06
N ARG A 213 10.55 -9.42 -7.73
CA ARG A 213 11.71 -9.37 -6.85
C ARG A 213 11.97 -10.73 -6.22
N LEU A 214 13.13 -11.30 -6.51
CA LEU A 214 13.57 -12.56 -5.93
C LEU A 214 14.25 -12.33 -4.57
N VAL A 215 13.90 -13.17 -3.60
CA VAL A 215 14.45 -13.17 -2.25
C VAL A 215 14.94 -14.59 -1.92
N PRO A 216 16.19 -14.93 -2.27
CA PRO A 216 16.82 -16.17 -1.83
C PRO A 216 16.84 -16.30 -0.30
N LEU A 217 16.61 -17.52 0.19
CA LEU A 217 16.50 -17.92 1.59
C LEU A 217 17.62 -18.86 2.05
N ASP A 218 18.53 -19.22 1.15
CA ASP A 218 19.56 -20.25 1.32
C ASP A 218 20.91 -19.70 1.80
N GLY A 219 20.96 -18.42 2.20
CA GLY A 219 22.18 -17.80 2.71
C GLY A 219 23.25 -17.49 1.65
N ARG A 220 22.95 -17.66 0.35
CA ARG A 220 23.91 -17.36 -0.71
C ARG A 220 24.42 -15.91 -0.66
N PRO A 221 25.68 -15.64 -1.03
CA PRO A 221 26.24 -14.30 -1.00
C PRO A 221 25.52 -13.35 -1.97
N HIS A 222 25.68 -12.04 -1.77
CA HIS A 222 25.19 -11.02 -2.67
C HIS A 222 25.89 -11.08 -4.04
N GLY A 223 25.13 -10.79 -5.10
CA GLY A 223 25.68 -10.67 -6.44
C GLY A 223 26.47 -9.38 -6.65
N THR A 224 27.14 -9.30 -7.80
CA THR A 224 27.89 -8.10 -8.24
C THR A 224 27.06 -7.18 -9.13
N ILE A 225 26.02 -7.70 -9.79
CA ILE A 225 25.17 -6.93 -10.70
C ILE A 225 24.20 -6.05 -9.90
N ARG A 226 24.18 -4.76 -10.23
CA ARG A 226 23.25 -3.79 -9.63
C ARG A 226 21.84 -3.98 -10.18
N GLN A 227 20.86 -3.95 -9.29
CA GLN A 227 19.44 -4.11 -9.60
C GLN A 227 18.66 -2.90 -9.10
N TRP A 228 17.63 -2.46 -9.82
CA TRP A 228 16.77 -1.32 -9.42
C TRP A 228 16.07 -1.56 -8.07
N ALA A 229 15.45 -2.74 -7.91
CA ALA A 229 14.90 -3.21 -6.65
C ALA A 229 15.98 -3.65 -5.63
N GLY A 230 17.28 -3.57 -6.01
CA GLY A 230 18.44 -4.07 -5.27
C GLY A 230 18.47 -5.58 -5.05
N ASP A 231 19.50 -6.04 -4.34
CA ASP A 231 19.77 -7.47 -4.15
C ASP A 231 19.34 -7.91 -2.74
N SER A 232 18.44 -8.89 -2.67
CA SER A 232 17.66 -9.20 -1.46
C SER A 232 18.02 -10.55 -0.89
N ARG A 233 18.11 -10.69 0.44
CA ARG A 233 18.36 -11.98 1.10
C ARG A 233 17.38 -12.15 2.26
N GLY A 234 16.64 -13.24 2.26
CA GLY A 234 15.75 -13.63 3.34
C GLY A 234 16.42 -14.60 4.29
N ARG A 235 15.99 -14.60 5.55
CA ARG A 235 16.34 -15.62 6.55
C ARG A 235 15.15 -15.88 7.46
N TRP A 236 15.09 -17.07 8.06
CA TRP A 236 14.10 -17.44 9.07
C TRP A 236 14.76 -17.44 10.45
N PRO A 237 14.61 -16.39 11.29
CA PRO A 237 15.28 -16.36 12.59
C PRO A 237 14.74 -17.41 13.57
N LEU A 238 13.45 -17.76 13.46
CA LEU A 238 12.73 -18.66 14.39
C LEU A 238 11.70 -19.54 13.67
N HIS A 239 11.90 -19.85 12.39
CA HIS A 239 10.94 -20.58 11.52
C HIS A 239 9.53 -19.98 11.42
N ARG A 240 9.29 -18.78 11.98
CA ARG A 240 7.96 -18.12 12.01
C ARG A 240 7.87 -16.86 11.13
N ASP A 241 9.01 -16.23 10.85
CA ASP A 241 9.07 -14.97 10.09
C ASP A 241 10.25 -14.95 9.12
N VAL A 242 10.02 -14.52 7.88
CA VAL A 242 11.11 -14.24 6.93
C VAL A 242 11.59 -12.80 7.11
N VAL A 243 12.86 -12.59 7.41
CA VAL A 243 13.48 -11.25 7.47
C VAL A 243 14.27 -11.01 6.20
N VAL A 244 13.83 -10.03 5.41
CA VAL A 244 14.48 -9.66 4.14
C VAL A 244 15.47 -8.51 4.37
N GLY A 245 16.75 -8.81 4.27
CA GLY A 245 17.82 -7.83 4.10
C GLY A 245 17.98 -7.43 2.64
N ARG A 246 18.51 -6.23 2.40
CA ARG A 246 18.84 -5.74 1.05
C ARG A 246 20.22 -5.13 1.06
N ARG A 247 21.06 -5.48 0.08
CA ARG A 247 22.24 -4.69 -0.25
C ARG A 247 21.86 -3.69 -1.34
N GLN A 248 22.10 -2.42 -1.04
CA GLN A 248 22.07 -1.33 -2.00
C GLN A 248 23.48 -0.75 -2.00
N PRO A 249 24.22 -0.77 -3.13
CA PRO A 249 25.54 -0.15 -3.17
C PRO A 249 25.43 1.34 -2.86
N GLY A 250 26.33 1.82 -2.00
CA GLY A 250 26.49 3.25 -1.71
C GLY A 250 27.10 4.02 -2.88
N THR A 251 27.04 5.34 -2.75
CA THR A 251 27.55 6.43 -3.61
C THR A 251 26.81 6.76 -4.91
N ASP A 252 26.24 5.81 -5.65
CA ASP A 252 25.55 6.13 -6.93
C ASP A 252 24.02 6.14 -6.79
N ALA A 253 23.51 6.93 -5.85
CA ALA A 253 22.08 7.27 -5.81
C ALA A 253 21.65 8.21 -6.97
N GLU A 254 22.48 8.37 -8.01
CA GLU A 254 22.21 9.17 -9.21
C GLU A 254 21.05 8.63 -10.04
N ARG A 255 20.78 7.33 -9.98
CA ARG A 255 19.81 6.68 -10.86
C ARG A 255 18.53 6.19 -10.19
N ILE A 256 18.52 6.01 -8.87
CA ILE A 256 17.44 5.31 -8.17
C ILE A 256 16.32 6.30 -7.82
N GLY A 257 15.42 6.53 -8.78
CA GLY A 257 14.14 7.25 -8.62
C GLY A 257 13.12 6.47 -7.80
N ALA A 258 13.47 6.13 -6.56
CA ALA A 258 12.44 5.88 -5.56
C ALA A 258 11.94 7.25 -5.08
N ASP A 259 10.69 7.58 -5.39
CA ASP A 259 10.00 8.84 -5.03
C ASP A 259 9.85 9.07 -3.51
N ARG A 260 10.51 8.26 -2.67
CA ARG A 260 10.46 8.39 -1.21
C ARG A 260 11.84 8.20 -0.60
N ALA A 261 12.10 8.98 0.45
CA ALA A 261 13.33 9.11 1.24
C ALA A 261 13.87 7.81 1.89
N LEU A 262 13.36 6.63 1.53
CA LEU A 262 13.64 5.35 2.20
C LEU A 262 14.69 4.48 1.51
N ALA A 263 15.39 5.00 0.50
CA ALA A 263 16.57 4.32 -0.06
C ALA A 263 17.71 4.29 0.97
N ARG A 264 18.46 3.18 1.07
CA ARG A 264 19.66 3.13 1.94
C ARG A 264 20.65 4.20 1.48
N GLY A 265 21.03 5.09 2.40
CA GLY A 265 21.88 6.26 2.13
C GLY A 265 21.14 7.58 1.93
N ALA A 266 19.81 7.57 1.81
CA ALA A 266 18.98 8.77 1.88
C ALA A 266 18.65 9.15 3.34
N VAL A 267 18.47 8.14 4.20
CA VAL A 267 18.23 8.24 5.64
C VAL A 267 18.95 7.12 6.40
N ARG A 268 19.26 7.32 7.69
CA ARG A 268 19.86 6.28 8.54
C ARG A 268 18.75 5.38 9.12
N ASN A 269 18.84 4.07 8.90
CA ASN A 269 18.13 3.02 9.67
C ASN A 269 16.60 3.19 9.88
N ALA A 270 15.80 3.34 8.81
CA ALA A 270 14.34 3.27 8.94
C ALA A 270 13.80 1.84 8.70
N ARG A 271 12.87 1.36 9.55
CA ARG A 271 12.15 0.08 9.36
C ARG A 271 10.64 0.29 9.25
N LEU A 272 9.97 -0.50 8.41
CA LEU A 272 8.52 -0.46 8.24
C LEU A 272 7.79 -1.63 8.92
N ALA A 273 6.53 -1.38 9.32
CA ALA A 273 5.64 -2.37 9.92
C ALA A 273 5.19 -3.43 8.91
N ARG A 274 5.03 -4.68 9.40
CA ARG A 274 4.43 -5.78 8.64
C ARG A 274 2.91 -5.72 8.76
N ARG A 275 2.20 -6.11 7.70
CA ARG A 275 0.76 -6.35 7.73
C ARG A 275 0.48 -7.84 7.61
N SER A 276 -0.35 -8.37 8.50
CA SER A 276 -0.96 -9.70 8.38
C SER A 276 -2.33 -9.59 7.67
N GLN A 277 -2.76 -10.70 7.09
CA GLN A 277 -3.92 -10.81 6.21
C GLN A 277 -5.22 -10.39 6.93
N PRO A 278 -6.15 -9.66 6.28
CA PRO A 278 -7.56 -9.74 6.65
C PRO A 278 -8.11 -11.11 6.22
N SER A 279 -9.04 -11.68 6.99
CA SER A 279 -9.64 -12.99 6.68
C SER A 279 -10.25 -13.04 5.27
N ARG A 280 -10.41 -14.24 4.70
CA ARG A 280 -11.10 -14.45 3.40
C ARG A 280 -12.46 -13.73 3.32
N ASP A 281 -13.15 -13.58 4.46
CA ASP A 281 -14.42 -12.86 4.57
C ASP A 281 -14.27 -11.33 4.50
N GLY A 282 -13.11 -10.78 4.89
CA GLY A 282 -12.78 -9.37 4.70
C GLY A 282 -12.59 -9.00 3.23
N LEU A 283 -11.99 -9.89 2.43
CA LEU A 283 -11.86 -9.73 0.97
C LEU A 283 -13.23 -9.82 0.26
N ARG A 284 -14.09 -10.77 0.67
CA ARG A 284 -15.45 -10.90 0.13
C ARG A 284 -16.33 -9.70 0.47
N ARG A 285 -16.27 -9.17 1.69
CA ARG A 285 -16.99 -7.93 2.08
C ARG A 285 -16.48 -6.70 1.31
N SER A 286 -15.17 -6.54 1.17
CA SER A 286 -14.54 -5.47 0.38
C SER A 286 -14.96 -5.45 -1.09
N LEU A 287 -15.30 -6.61 -1.67
CA LEU A 287 -15.78 -6.72 -3.05
C LEU A 287 -17.30 -6.56 -3.11
N ALA A 288 -18.07 -7.21 -2.24
CA ALA A 288 -19.53 -7.11 -2.20
C ALA A 288 -20.04 -5.69 -1.87
N GLN A 289 -19.32 -4.94 -1.04
CA GLN A 289 -19.61 -3.53 -0.74
C GLN A 289 -19.23 -2.63 -1.92
N ARG A 290 -18.28 -3.05 -2.78
CA ARG A 290 -17.84 -2.36 -4.00
C ARG A 290 -18.82 -2.51 -5.19
N TYR A 291 -19.65 -3.56 -5.20
CA TYR A 291 -20.59 -3.86 -6.30
C TYR A 291 -22.05 -3.49 -6.01
N ARG A 292 -22.36 -2.82 -4.89
CA ARG A 292 -23.68 -2.24 -4.63
C ARG A 292 -23.75 -0.78 -5.11
N SER A 293 -23.65 -0.57 -6.42
CA SER A 293 -24.12 0.67 -7.02
C SER A 293 -25.46 0.39 -7.71
N PRO A 294 -26.49 1.24 -7.55
CA PRO A 294 -27.67 1.17 -8.41
C PRO A 294 -27.23 1.37 -9.88
N PRO A 295 -27.96 0.82 -10.86
CA PRO A 295 -27.61 0.97 -12.27
C PRO A 295 -27.49 2.46 -12.61
N MET A 296 -26.32 2.84 -13.14
CA MET A 296 -26.05 4.18 -13.64
C MET A 296 -27.02 4.45 -14.80
N ARG A 297 -28.03 5.30 -14.59
CA ARG A 297 -28.79 5.85 -15.72
C ARG A 297 -27.84 6.76 -16.49
N LEU A 298 -27.43 6.33 -17.68
CA LEU A 298 -26.83 7.22 -18.67
C LEU A 298 -27.83 8.36 -18.88
N ALA A 299 -27.43 9.59 -18.54
CA ALA A 299 -28.20 10.76 -18.93
C ALA A 299 -28.16 10.84 -20.46
N ASP A 300 -29.34 10.97 -21.09
CA ASP A 300 -29.41 11.18 -22.53
C ASP A 300 -28.60 12.44 -22.91
N PRO A 301 -27.76 12.37 -23.96
CA PRO A 301 -27.01 13.54 -24.38
C PRO A 301 -27.97 14.66 -24.82
N PRO A 302 -27.66 15.94 -24.52
CA PRO A 302 -28.48 17.06 -24.96
C PRO A 302 -28.55 17.07 -26.50
N ARG A 303 -29.78 17.17 -27.04
CA ARG A 303 -30.14 17.04 -28.46
C ARG A 303 -29.51 18.08 -29.43
N ASN A 304 -28.49 18.85 -29.05
CA ASN A 304 -27.92 19.91 -29.88
C ASN A 304 -26.41 20.16 -29.70
N SER A 305 -25.58 19.12 -29.68
CA SER A 305 -24.13 19.28 -29.86
C SER A 305 -23.69 18.71 -31.22
N ARG A 306 -23.55 19.59 -32.22
CA ARG A 306 -22.86 19.27 -33.48
C ARG A 306 -21.37 19.19 -33.18
N TRP A 307 -20.79 17.99 -33.30
CA TRP A 307 -19.34 17.79 -33.36
C TRP A 307 -18.85 18.14 -34.79
N PRO A 308 -17.73 18.87 -34.96
CA PRO A 308 -17.13 19.04 -36.29
C PRO A 308 -16.68 17.68 -36.83
N SER A 309 -17.16 17.33 -38.02
CA SER A 309 -16.86 16.08 -38.71
C SER A 309 -15.54 16.18 -39.50
N ASP A 310 -14.40 16.26 -38.83
CA ASP A 310 -13.11 16.05 -39.48
C ASP A 310 -12.66 14.61 -39.24
N SER A 311 -12.99 13.75 -40.20
CA SER A 311 -12.63 12.33 -40.21
C SER A 311 -11.22 12.14 -40.73
N VAL A 312 -10.26 11.92 -39.83
CA VAL A 312 -8.93 11.43 -40.19
C VAL A 312 -9.03 9.94 -40.52
N LYS A 313 -9.02 9.61 -41.82
CA LYS A 313 -8.95 8.23 -42.32
C LYS A 313 -7.53 7.66 -42.12
N PHE A 314 -7.36 6.74 -41.17
CA PHE A 314 -6.15 5.92 -41.11
C PHE A 314 -6.19 4.84 -42.21
N ARG A 315 -5.26 4.91 -43.16
CA ARG A 315 -4.96 3.79 -44.08
C ARG A 315 -3.91 2.89 -43.41
N PRO A 316 -4.14 1.57 -43.26
CA PRO A 316 -3.12 0.66 -42.78
C PRO A 316 -2.07 0.49 -43.88
N THR A 317 -0.84 0.92 -43.62
CA THR A 317 0.30 0.61 -44.48
C THR A 317 0.98 -0.61 -43.88
N ALA A 318 0.93 -1.74 -44.60
CA ALA A 318 1.64 -2.96 -44.25
C ALA A 318 3.15 -2.70 -44.35
N LEU A 319 3.87 -2.79 -43.23
CA LEU A 319 5.33 -2.83 -43.22
C LEU A 319 5.75 -4.29 -43.41
N GLY A 320 6.35 -4.57 -44.57
CA GLY A 320 6.88 -5.86 -44.94
C GLY A 320 8.04 -6.29 -44.04
N VAL A 321 8.06 -7.58 -43.74
CA VAL A 321 9.18 -8.28 -43.08
C VAL A 321 10.19 -8.65 -44.18
N PRO A 322 11.47 -8.21 -44.11
CA PRO A 322 12.50 -8.82 -44.94
C PRO A 322 13.02 -10.08 -44.24
N SER A 323 12.95 -11.20 -44.97
CA SER A 323 13.60 -12.46 -44.63
C SER A 323 15.12 -12.36 -44.80
N LEU A 324 15.90 -12.88 -43.86
CA LEU A 324 17.25 -13.43 -44.02
C LEU A 324 17.41 -14.42 -42.83
N ALA A 325 17.21 -15.74 -42.99
CA ALA A 325 18.10 -16.74 -43.58
C ALA A 325 19.41 -16.95 -42.80
N TRP A 326 19.39 -18.02 -41.98
CA TRP A 326 20.45 -18.71 -41.22
C TRP A 326 21.11 -17.99 -40.04
#